data_AF-A0A6G2DD09-F1
#
_entry.id   AF-A0A6G2DD09-F1
#
_cell.length_a   1.000
_cell.length_b   1.000
_cell.length_c   1.000
_cell.angle_alpha   90.00
_cell.angle_beta   90.00
_cell.angle_gamma   90.00
#
_symmetry.space_group_name_H-M   'P 1'
#
loop_
_entity.id
_entity.type
_entity.pdbx_description
1 polymer ?
#
loop_
_entity_poly.entity_id
_entity_poly.type
_entity_poly.pdbx_seq_one_letter_code
_entity_poly.pdbx_strand_id
1 'polypeptide(L)'
;LTILNPKLVKVAVMAHTEQDVLDLMNYTRGFKTLNPEQEYVTISMGKVGKVSRITADVTGSSWSFASLDEVSAPGQISLASMKKIREILDEA
;
A
#
# COMPACT_ATOMS: atom_id res chain seq x y z
N LEU A 1 -23.41 18.17 2.80
CA LEU A 1 -22.35 17.24 2.35
C LEU A 1 -22.94 15.85 2.35
N THR A 2 -22.99 15.18 1.20
CA THR A 2 -23.40 13.78 1.10
C THR A 2 -22.50 12.94 2.00
N ILE A 3 -23.08 12.27 2.99
CA ILE A 3 -22.36 11.36 3.88
C ILE A 3 -22.02 10.13 3.04
N LEU A 4 -20.81 10.09 2.49
CA LEU A 4 -20.30 8.88 1.86
C LEU A 4 -19.88 7.92 2.98
N ASN A 5 -20.41 6.70 2.97
CA ASN A 5 -20.00 5.61 3.86
C ASN A 5 -19.42 4.46 3.02
N PRO A 6 -18.22 4.63 2.45
CA PRO A 6 -17.63 3.63 1.57
C PRO A 6 -17.22 2.39 2.37
N LYS A 7 -17.51 1.21 1.82
CA LYS A 7 -17.00 -0.05 2.39
C LYS A 7 -15.46 -0.11 2.36
N LEU A 8 -14.84 0.48 1.33
CA LEU A 8 -13.41 0.50 1.13
C LEU A 8 -12.98 1.86 0.56
N VAL A 9 -11.91 2.43 1.10
CA VAL A 9 -11.25 3.62 0.56
C VAL A 9 -9.94 3.22 -0.12
N LYS A 10 -9.61 3.81 -1.27
CA LYS A 10 -8.32 3.56 -1.93
C LYS A 10 -7.69 4.85 -2.42
N VAL A 11 -6.40 5.02 -2.12
CA VAL A 11 -5.58 6.13 -2.59
C VAL A 11 -4.29 5.58 -3.20
N ALA A 12 -3.95 6.03 -4.41
CA ALA A 12 -2.67 5.73 -5.05
C ALA A 12 -2.06 7.02 -5.58
N VAL A 13 -0.82 7.31 -5.19
CA VAL A 13 -0.12 8.55 -5.55
C VAL A 13 1.21 8.22 -6.22
N MET A 14 1.68 9.07 -7.13
CA MET A 14 3.02 8.91 -7.72
C MET A 14 4.06 9.50 -6.77
N ALA A 15 5.07 8.72 -6.39
CA ALA A 15 6.21 9.24 -5.67
C ALA A 15 7.29 9.70 -6.64
N HIS A 16 7.76 10.93 -6.42
CA HIS A 16 8.89 11.54 -7.09
C HIS A 16 10.16 11.50 -6.23
N THR A 17 10.00 11.36 -4.90
CA THR A 17 11.09 11.26 -3.93
C THR A 17 10.84 10.13 -2.91
N GLU A 18 11.87 9.72 -2.17
CA GLU A 18 11.74 8.82 -1.02
C GLU A 18 10.86 9.44 0.08
N GLN A 19 10.91 10.76 0.26
CA GLN A 19 10.08 11.45 1.23
C GLN A 19 8.59 11.31 0.91
N ASP A 20 8.19 11.36 -0.36
CA ASP A 20 6.79 11.16 -0.76
C ASP A 20 6.28 9.77 -0.34
N VAL A 21 7.15 8.76 -0.40
CA VAL A 21 6.83 7.39 0.03
C VAL A 21 6.63 7.35 1.54
N LEU A 22 7.55 7.95 2.30
CA LEU A 22 7.47 8.01 3.75
C LEU A 22 6.26 8.80 4.23
N ASP A 23 5.94 9.91 3.58
CA ASP A 23 4.78 10.73 3.88
C ASP A 23 3.50 9.93 3.69
N LEU A 24 3.34 9.26 2.54
CA LEU A 24 2.16 8.39 2.33
C LEU A 24 2.06 7.32 3.41
N MET A 25 3.16 6.61 3.71
CA MET A 25 3.18 5.56 4.73
C MET A 25 2.82 6.09 6.13
N ASN A 26 3.29 7.29 6.49
CA ASN A 26 2.94 7.97 7.73
C ASN A 26 1.45 8.36 7.77
N TYR A 27 0.91 8.89 6.66
CA TYR A 27 -0.52 9.19 6.56
C TYR A 27 -1.38 7.93 6.68
N THR A 28 -0.99 6.82 6.04
CA THR A 28 -1.66 5.53 6.16
C THR A 28 -1.74 5.07 7.61
N ARG A 29 -0.66 5.23 8.37
CA ARG A 29 -0.59 4.83 9.78
C ARG A 29 -1.40 5.75 10.69
N GLY A 30 -1.32 7.05 10.47
CA GLY A 30 -2.16 8.03 11.15
C GLY A 30 -3.65 7.76 10.90
N PHE A 31 -4.03 7.48 9.65
CA PHE A 31 -5.40 7.16 9.29
C PHE A 31 -5.89 5.87 9.95
N LYS A 32 -5.05 4.82 10.06
CA LYS A 32 -5.41 3.59 10.79
C LYS A 32 -5.80 3.86 12.23
N THR A 33 -4.99 4.70 12.86
CA THR A 33 -5.09 5.01 14.28
C THR A 33 -6.39 5.76 14.57
N LEU A 34 -6.79 6.65 13.65
CA LEU A 34 -8.03 7.43 13.75
C LEU A 34 -9.27 6.66 13.27
N ASN A 35 -9.12 5.68 12.37
CA ASN A 35 -10.22 4.97 11.71
C ASN A 35 -9.97 3.45 11.72
N PRO A 36 -9.93 2.80 12.90
CA PRO A 36 -9.54 1.39 13.01
C PRO A 36 -10.46 0.44 12.24
N GLU A 37 -11.76 0.76 12.14
CA GLU A 37 -12.78 -0.08 11.50
C GLU A 37 -12.92 0.14 9.99
N GLN A 38 -12.32 1.20 9.43
CA GLN A 38 -12.39 1.46 7.99
C GLN A 38 -11.40 0.56 7.25
N GLU A 39 -11.86 -0.14 6.22
CA GLU A 39 -10.94 -0.76 5.26
C GLU A 39 -10.42 0.27 4.27
N TYR A 40 -9.11 0.24 4.02
CA TYR A 40 -8.52 1.12 3.03
C TYR A 40 -7.19 0.60 2.48
N VAL A 41 -6.83 1.09 1.31
CA VAL A 41 -5.58 0.78 0.61
C VAL A 41 -4.86 2.04 0.21
N THR A 42 -3.57 2.10 0.53
CA THR A 42 -2.69 3.19 0.13
C THR A 42 -1.50 2.67 -0.64
N ILE A 43 -1.19 3.27 -1.78
CA ILE A 43 -0.09 2.83 -2.65
C ILE A 43 0.74 4.02 -3.08
N SER A 44 2.04 3.96 -2.82
CA SER A 44 3.01 4.83 -3.48
C SER A 44 3.42 4.14 -4.79
N MET A 45 3.05 4.75 -5.91
CA MET A 45 3.41 4.28 -7.25
C MET A 45 4.83 4.67 -7.61
N GLY A 46 5.35 4.08 -8.68
CA GLY A 46 6.70 4.32 -9.16
C GLY A 46 7.73 3.40 -8.52
N LYS A 47 8.96 3.44 -9.05
CA LYS A 47 10.04 2.53 -8.62
C LYS A 47 10.37 2.71 -7.13
N VAL A 48 10.45 3.95 -6.66
CA VAL A 48 10.74 4.28 -5.25
C VAL A 48 9.61 3.87 -4.30
N GLY A 49 8.36 3.90 -4.78
CA GLY A 49 7.17 3.55 -3.99
C GLY A 49 6.96 2.06 -3.74
N LYS A 50 7.78 1.17 -4.32
CA LYS A 50 7.64 -0.30 -4.18
C LYS A 50 7.55 -0.76 -2.72
N VAL A 51 8.30 -0.13 -1.81
CA VAL A 51 8.29 -0.48 -0.38
C VAL A 51 6.92 -0.30 0.28
N SER A 52 6.12 0.68 -0.16
CA SER A 52 4.74 0.88 0.34
C SER A 52 3.84 -0.32 0.05
N ARG A 53 4.12 -1.08 -1.02
CA ARG A 53 3.35 -2.26 -1.41
C ARG A 53 3.66 -3.49 -0.55
N ILE A 54 4.83 -3.51 0.07
CA ILE A 54 5.34 -4.62 0.88
C ILE A 54 4.96 -4.42 2.36
N THR A 55 4.95 -3.16 2.80
CA THR A 55 4.82 -2.78 4.21
C THR A 55 3.38 -2.46 4.64
N ALA A 56 2.40 -3.08 3.97
CA ALA A 56 0.98 -2.86 4.23
C ALA A 56 0.62 -3.15 5.71
N ASP A 57 1.08 -4.27 6.25
CA ASP A 57 0.85 -4.68 7.64
C ASP A 57 1.43 -3.72 8.67
N VAL A 58 2.57 -3.10 8.36
CA VAL A 58 3.25 -2.15 9.26
C VAL A 58 2.50 -0.81 9.28
N THR A 59 2.11 -0.34 8.10
CA THR A 59 1.48 0.97 7.90
C THR A 59 -0.03 0.95 8.17
N GLY A 60 -0.68 -0.20 8.07
CA GLY A 60 -2.12 -0.37 8.30
C GLY A 60 -2.97 -0.37 7.03
N SER A 61 -2.37 -0.44 5.83
CA SER A 61 -3.11 -0.68 4.58
C SER A 61 -3.66 -2.11 4.58
N SER A 62 -4.93 -2.29 4.23
CA SER A 62 -5.63 -3.59 4.36
C SER A 62 -5.08 -4.68 3.43
N TRP A 63 -4.60 -4.31 2.25
CA TRP A 63 -4.04 -5.23 1.26
C TRP A 63 -3.20 -4.46 0.21
N SER A 64 -2.56 -5.18 -0.71
CA SER A 64 -1.68 -4.63 -1.74
C SER A 64 -1.89 -5.29 -3.11
N PHE A 65 -1.36 -4.69 -4.17
CA PHE A 65 -1.43 -5.21 -5.54
C PHE A 65 -0.09 -5.76 -6.01
N ALA A 66 -0.14 -6.97 -6.56
CA ALA A 66 0.95 -7.61 -7.30
C ALA A 66 0.51 -7.92 -8.74
N SER A 67 1.46 -7.96 -9.69
CA SER A 67 1.19 -8.34 -11.09
C SER A 67 1.36 -9.85 -11.28
N LEU A 68 0.44 -10.49 -12.02
CA LEU A 68 0.62 -11.89 -12.42
C LEU A 68 1.60 -11.97 -13.60
N ASP A 69 1.20 -11.41 -14.75
CA ASP A 69 1.99 -11.37 -15.97
C ASP A 69 2.35 -9.91 -16.31
N GLU A 70 1.36 -9.13 -16.75
CA GLU A 70 1.53 -7.74 -17.17
C GLU A 70 1.42 -6.76 -16.01
N VAL A 71 2.22 -5.70 -16.07
CA VAL A 71 2.20 -4.60 -15.11
C VAL A 71 1.12 -3.60 -15.51
N SER A 72 0.11 -3.43 -14.66
CA SER A 72 -0.97 -2.46 -14.87
C SER A 72 -0.67 -1.08 -14.30
N ALA A 73 0.36 -0.94 -13.45
CA ALA A 73 0.73 0.33 -12.82
C ALA A 73 2.23 0.40 -12.48
N PRO A 74 2.86 1.59 -12.57
CA PRO A 74 4.28 1.76 -12.24
C PRO A 74 4.62 1.30 -10.83
N GLY A 75 5.71 0.55 -10.71
CA GLY A 75 6.20 0.05 -9.43
C GLY A 75 5.45 -1.17 -8.89
N GLN A 76 4.63 -1.87 -9.67
CA GLN A 76 4.13 -3.18 -9.24
C GLN A 76 5.28 -4.19 -9.04
N ILE A 77 5.04 -5.13 -8.15
CA ILE A 77 5.90 -6.27 -7.83
C ILE A 77 5.16 -7.50 -8.37
N SER A 78 5.88 -8.45 -8.99
CA SER A 78 5.25 -9.68 -9.46
C SER A 78 4.72 -10.51 -8.31
N LEU A 79 3.66 -11.29 -8.54
CA LEU A 79 3.05 -12.15 -7.53
C LEU A 79 4.07 -13.16 -6.98
N ALA A 80 4.90 -13.73 -7.87
CA ALA A 80 5.97 -14.64 -7.47
C ALA A 80 6.98 -13.99 -6.50
N SER A 81 7.38 -12.75 -6.76
CA SER A 81 8.29 -12.02 -5.87
C SER A 81 7.60 -11.58 -4.58
N MET A 82 6.34 -11.14 -4.65
CA MET A 82 5.58 -10.74 -3.47
C MET A 82 5.40 -11.91 -2.50
N LYS A 83 5.13 -13.12 -3.02
CA LYS A 83 5.05 -14.34 -2.20
C LYS A 83 6.35 -14.60 -1.44
N LYS A 84 7.50 -14.57 -2.13
CA LYS A 84 8.82 -14.74 -1.50
C LYS A 84 9.10 -13.69 -0.43
N ILE A 85 8.80 -12.42 -0.72
CA ILE A 85 8.97 -11.33 0.26
C ILE A 85 8.08 -11.58 1.47
N ARG A 86 6.84 -12.03 1.26
CA ARG A 86 5.90 -12.30 2.35
C ARG A 86 6.34 -13.47 3.20
N GLU A 87 6.80 -14.56 2.59
CA GLU A 87 7.39 -15.71 3.28
C GLU A 87 8.52 -15.26 4.21
N ILE A 88 9.47 -14.45 3.72
CA ILE A 88 10.58 -13.91 4.51
C ILE A 88 10.10 -13.03 5.67
N LEU A 89 9.08 -12.19 5.45
CA LEU A 89 8.57 -11.27 6.48
C LEU A 89 7.72 -11.97 7.55
N ASP A 90 7.13 -13.12 7.22
CA ASP A 90 6.32 -13.93 8.13
C ASP A 90 7.16 -15.00 8.88
N GLU A 91 8.47 -15.09 8.61
CA GLU A 91 9.39 -15.96 9.36
C GLU A 91 9.40 -15.56 10.86
N ALA A 92 9.24 -16.56 11.73
CA ALA A 92 9.13 -16.41 13.19
C ALA A 92 10.50 -16.34 13.89
#